data_AF-A0A160T1H4-F1
#
_entry.id   AF-A0A160T1H4-F1
#
_cell.length_a   1.000
_cell.length_b   1.000
_cell.length_c   1.000
_cell.angle_alpha   90.00
_cell.angle_beta   90.00
_cell.angle_gamma   90.00
#
_symmetry.space_group_name_H-M   'P 1'
#
loop_
_entity.id
_entity.type
_entity.pdbx_description
1 polymer ?
#
loop_
_entity_poly.entity_id
_entity_poly.type
_entity_poly.pdbx_seq_one_letter_code
_entity_poly.pdbx_strand_id
1 'polypeptide(L)'
;MGTTIVLELPEKTYRRAQRLAELTEREVTEVLADALTLSLPAFDSAQKSVQPVSELSDTAVLALADSTMEPSDDLRLSELLYRQQAELLSEPEHVELARLMEVYQEGLLLKAEGLAEAVRRGLRLPLVS
;
A
#
# COMPACT_ATOMS: atom_id res chain seq x y z
N MET A 1 -18.61 -11.70 -0.98
CA MET A 1 -18.21 -12.26 -2.29
C MET A 1 -16.91 -13.00 -2.05
N GLY A 2 -16.85 -14.31 -2.29
CA GLY A 2 -15.65 -15.13 -2.05
C GLY A 2 -14.91 -15.40 -3.35
N THR A 3 -13.61 -15.16 -3.38
CA THR A 3 -12.74 -15.47 -4.53
C THR A 3 -11.94 -16.72 -4.20
N THR A 4 -12.03 -17.75 -5.05
CA THR A 4 -11.23 -18.97 -4.89
C THR A 4 -9.95 -18.86 -5.70
N ILE A 5 -8.82 -18.98 -5.03
CA ILE A 5 -7.49 -19.04 -5.64
C ILE A 5 -6.80 -20.34 -5.23
N VAL A 6 -6.00 -20.91 -6.13
CA VAL A 6 -5.12 -22.05 -5.83
C VAL A 6 -3.74 -21.51 -5.53
N LEU A 7 -3.23 -21.76 -4.33
CA LEU A 7 -1.95 -21.26 -3.85
C LEU A 7 -1.03 -22.43 -3.51
N GLU A 8 0.20 -22.41 -4.03
CA GLU A 8 1.25 -23.32 -3.57
C GLU A 8 1.93 -22.74 -2.34
N LEU A 9 1.87 -23.47 -1.23
CA LEU A 9 2.44 -23.06 0.05
C LEU A 9 3.65 -23.93 0.40
N PRO A 10 4.71 -23.37 1.02
CA PRO A 10 5.76 -24.18 1.61
C PRO A 10 5.18 -25.19 2.61
N GLU A 11 5.64 -26.44 2.56
CA GLU A 11 5.07 -27.53 3.38
C GLU A 11 5.12 -27.21 4.89
N LYS A 12 6.14 -26.48 5.33
CA LYS A 12 6.27 -26.01 6.72
C LYS A 12 5.12 -25.09 7.14
N THR A 13 4.63 -24.24 6.23
CA THR A 13 3.52 -23.31 6.47
C THR A 13 2.20 -24.08 6.55
N TYR A 14 1.98 -25.02 5.64
CA TYR A 14 0.80 -25.89 5.67
C TYR A 14 0.71 -26.69 6.98
N ARG A 15 1.81 -27.33 7.40
CA ARG A 15 1.84 -28.09 8.67
C ARG A 15 1.64 -27.24 9.93
N ARG A 16 1.91 -25.93 9.86
CA ARG A 16 1.62 -25.00 10.97
C ARG A 16 0.13 -24.65 11.00
N ALA A 17 -0.44 -24.32 9.84
CA ALA A 17 -1.87 -24.07 9.71
C ALA A 17 -2.71 -25.29 10.11
N GLN A 18 -2.30 -26.50 9.70
CA GLN A 18 -2.97 -27.74 10.07
C GLN A 18 -2.99 -27.97 11.59
N ARG A 19 -1.86 -27.78 12.28
CA ARG A 19 -1.81 -27.92 13.74
C ARG A 19 -2.70 -26.89 14.45
N LEU A 20 -2.77 -25.68 13.92
CA LEU A 20 -3.61 -24.63 14.49
C LEU A 20 -5.10 -24.94 14.27
N ALA A 21 -5.45 -25.46 13.10
CA ALA A 21 -6.79 -25.95 12.76
C ALA A 21 -7.23 -27.10 13.69
N GLU A 22 -6.36 -28.10 13.92
CA GLU A 22 -6.63 -29.21 14.85
C GLU A 22 -6.85 -28.71 16.29
N LEU A 23 -6.04 -27.74 16.76
CA LEU A 23 -6.17 -27.17 18.10
C LEU A 23 -7.42 -26.30 18.28
N THR A 24 -7.94 -25.73 17.20
CA THR A 24 -9.10 -24.84 17.23
C THR A 24 -10.39 -25.52 16.78
N GLU A 25 -10.33 -26.81 16.40
CA GLU A 25 -11.42 -27.56 15.79
C GLU A 25 -12.03 -26.87 14.56
N ARG A 26 -11.17 -26.20 13.78
CA ARG A 26 -11.56 -25.43 12.58
C ARG A 26 -10.97 -26.04 11.32
N GLU A 27 -11.54 -25.67 10.18
CA GLU A 27 -10.99 -26.04 8.87
C GLU A 27 -9.68 -25.29 8.59
N VAL A 28 -8.71 -25.97 7.98
CA VAL A 28 -7.40 -25.39 7.63
C VAL A 28 -7.56 -24.15 6.73
N THR A 29 -8.55 -24.17 5.84
CA THR A 29 -8.84 -23.05 4.94
C THR A 29 -9.30 -21.81 5.69
N GLU A 30 -10.12 -21.94 6.73
CA GLU A 30 -10.55 -20.78 7.53
C GLU A 30 -9.40 -20.19 8.34
N VAL A 31 -8.59 -21.06 8.94
CA VAL A 31 -7.40 -20.65 9.69
C VAL A 31 -6.40 -19.92 8.78
N LEU A 32 -6.19 -20.41 7.57
CA LEU A 32 -5.36 -19.74 6.58
C LEU A 32 -5.96 -18.41 6.14
N ALA A 33 -7.27 -18.33 5.92
CA ALA A 33 -7.94 -17.08 5.58
C ALA A 33 -7.78 -16.04 6.68
N ASP A 34 -8.04 -16.39 7.94
CA ASP A 34 -7.86 -15.49 9.09
C ASP A 34 -6.40 -15.07 9.25
N ALA A 35 -5.46 -16.01 9.13
CA ALA A 35 -4.04 -15.70 9.22
C ALA A 35 -3.59 -14.76 8.10
N LEU A 36 -4.13 -14.94 6.88
CA LEU A 36 -3.90 -14.02 5.76
C LEU A 36 -4.55 -12.67 6.03
N THR A 37 -5.76 -12.59 6.55
CA THR A 37 -6.42 -11.31 6.92
C THR A 37 -5.66 -10.56 8.01
N LEU A 38 -5.05 -11.27 8.97
CA LEU A 38 -4.26 -10.67 10.04
C LEU A 38 -2.86 -10.25 9.59
N SER A 39 -2.29 -10.93 8.58
CA SER A 39 -0.92 -10.68 8.11
C SER A 39 -0.86 -9.74 6.91
N LEU A 40 -1.89 -9.76 6.07
CA LEU A 40 -2.06 -8.76 5.04
C LEU A 40 -2.47 -7.47 5.76
N PRO A 41 -1.68 -6.39 5.67
CA PRO A 41 -2.18 -5.09 6.09
C PRO A 41 -3.51 -4.86 5.38
N ALA A 42 -4.48 -4.25 6.07
CA ALA A 42 -5.72 -3.83 5.47
C ALA A 42 -5.44 -2.75 4.44
N PHE A 43 -4.96 -3.14 3.26
CA PHE A 43 -5.00 -2.33 2.05
C PHE A 43 -6.45 -2.10 1.61
N ASP A 44 -7.40 -2.81 2.22
CA ASP A 44 -8.81 -2.58 1.98
C ASP A 44 -9.29 -1.34 2.76
N SER A 45 -9.79 -0.37 2.00
CA SER A 45 -10.62 0.77 2.43
C SER A 45 -9.97 2.06 2.96
N ALA A 46 -8.73 2.39 2.56
CA ALA A 46 -8.38 3.80 2.29
C ALA A 46 -8.41 4.13 0.78
N GLN A 47 -8.85 3.17 -0.05
CA GLN A 47 -9.58 3.49 -1.27
C GLN A 47 -10.88 4.20 -0.85
N LYS A 48 -10.79 5.50 -0.54
CA LYS A 48 -11.79 6.48 -0.97
C LYS A 48 -12.17 6.03 -2.36
N SER A 49 -13.37 5.48 -2.53
CA SER A 49 -14.13 5.46 -3.77
C SER A 49 -13.30 5.93 -4.95
N VAL A 50 -12.44 5.06 -5.49
CA VAL A 50 -11.61 5.42 -6.64
C VAL A 50 -12.58 5.34 -7.80
N GLN A 51 -13.41 6.38 -7.92
CA GLN A 51 -13.76 6.85 -9.24
C GLN A 51 -12.44 6.86 -10.01
N PRO A 52 -12.32 6.08 -11.09
CA PRO A 52 -11.10 6.10 -11.88
C PRO A 52 -10.77 7.57 -12.17
N VAL A 53 -9.49 7.95 -12.20
CA VAL A 53 -9.08 9.36 -12.33
C VAL A 53 -9.75 10.02 -13.56
N SER A 54 -10.16 9.24 -14.55
CA SER A 54 -10.99 9.61 -15.70
C SER A 54 -12.41 10.13 -15.37
N GLU A 55 -12.99 9.77 -14.24
CA GLU A 55 -14.31 10.21 -13.77
C GLU A 55 -14.24 11.41 -12.81
N LEU A 56 -13.04 11.77 -12.35
CA LEU A 56 -12.84 12.93 -11.50
C LEU A 56 -13.02 14.24 -12.29
N SER A 57 -13.42 15.32 -11.61
CA SER A 57 -13.46 16.66 -12.20
C SER A 57 -12.06 17.15 -12.55
N ASP A 58 -11.93 18.06 -13.51
CA ASP A 58 -10.64 18.64 -13.90
C ASP A 58 -9.89 19.26 -12.71
N THR A 59 -10.63 19.88 -11.77
CA THR A 59 -10.08 20.42 -10.52
C THR A 59 -9.51 19.34 -9.60
N ALA A 60 -10.15 18.18 -9.50
CA ALA A 60 -9.68 17.06 -8.69
C ALA A 60 -8.49 16.36 -9.34
N VAL A 61 -8.48 16.24 -10.67
CA VAL A 61 -7.33 15.73 -11.44
C VAL A 61 -6.09 16.61 -11.24
N LEU A 62 -6.25 17.93 -11.31
CA LEU A 62 -5.16 18.88 -11.05
C LEU A 62 -4.68 18.81 -9.60
N ALA A 63 -5.60 18.71 -8.63
CA ALA A 63 -5.25 18.55 -7.21
C ALA A 63 -4.48 17.26 -6.94
N LEU A 64 -4.81 16.15 -7.63
CA LEU A 64 -4.03 14.91 -7.57
C LEU A 64 -2.66 15.07 -8.23
N ALA A 65 -2.59 15.72 -9.39
CA ALA A 65 -1.33 15.96 -10.08
C ALA A 65 -0.36 16.86 -9.29
N ASP A 66 -0.89 17.76 -8.46
CA ASP A 66 -0.14 18.62 -7.56
C ASP A 66 -0.01 18.04 -6.14
N SER A 67 -0.51 16.81 -5.91
CA SER A 67 -0.43 16.19 -4.59
C SER A 67 1.02 15.96 -4.16
N THR A 68 1.25 16.18 -2.88
CA THR A 68 2.51 15.94 -2.18
C THR A 68 2.20 15.22 -0.88
N MET A 69 3.19 14.46 -0.39
CA MET A 69 3.16 13.90 0.95
C MET A 69 2.97 15.02 1.98
N GLU A 70 2.40 14.69 3.14
CA GLU A 70 2.28 15.66 4.23
C GLU A 70 3.69 16.14 4.63
N PRO A 71 3.91 17.46 4.82
CA PRO A 71 5.25 17.98 5.14
C PRO A 71 5.87 17.38 6.41
N SER A 72 5.05 17.02 7.39
CA SER A 72 5.46 16.34 8.62
C SER A 72 6.01 14.93 8.34
N ASP A 73 5.29 14.17 7.52
CA ASP A 73 5.65 12.81 7.11
C ASP A 73 6.88 12.80 6.19
N ASP A 74 7.01 13.78 5.29
CA ASP A 74 8.17 13.92 4.39
C ASP A 74 9.47 14.26 5.16
N LEU A 75 9.36 15.15 6.16
CA LEU A 75 10.47 15.44 7.08
C LEU A 75 10.86 14.21 7.89
N ARG A 76 9.88 13.47 8.42
CA ARG A 76 10.12 12.26 9.21
C ARG A 76 10.74 11.15 8.37
N LEU A 77 10.26 10.96 7.14
CA LEU A 77 10.82 10.02 6.18
C LEU A 77 12.27 10.35 5.87
N SER A 78 12.58 11.62 5.61
CA SER A 78 13.95 12.10 5.36
C SER A 78 14.89 11.84 6.54
N GLU A 79 14.43 12.07 7.77
CA GLU A 79 15.18 11.79 9.00
C GLU A 79 15.47 10.28 9.14
N LEU A 80 14.47 9.44 8.93
CA LEU A 80 14.62 7.99 9.03
C LEU A 80 15.55 7.44 7.95
N LEU A 81 15.44 7.91 6.71
CA LEU A 81 16.36 7.54 5.63
C LEU A 81 17.81 7.93 5.95
N TYR A 82 18.03 9.12 6.50
CA TYR A 82 19.36 9.56 6.94
C TYR A 82 19.92 8.64 8.03
N ARG A 83 19.09 8.27 9.01
CA ARG A 83 19.48 7.35 10.09
C ARG A 83 19.69 5.92 9.59
N GLN A 84 18.99 5.51 8.53
CA GLN A 84 19.15 4.19 7.92
C GLN A 84 20.52 4.07 7.28
N GLN A 85 20.93 5.11 6.56
CA GLN A 85 22.24 5.20 5.94
C GLN A 85 23.38 5.18 6.97
N ALA A 86 23.12 5.69 8.17
CA ALA A 86 24.07 5.66 9.29
C ALA A 86 24.05 4.35 10.10
N GLU A 87 23.20 3.36 9.75
CA GLU A 87 22.98 2.13 10.51
C GLU A 87 22.51 2.38 11.96
N LEU A 88 21.82 3.49 12.21
CA LEU A 88 21.35 3.94 13.54
C LEU A 88 19.84 3.77 13.75
N LEU A 89 19.20 2.91 12.96
CA LEU A 89 17.78 2.63 13.10
C LEU A 89 17.51 1.56 14.15
N SER A 90 16.52 1.82 14.98
CA SER A 90 15.93 0.82 15.86
C SER A 90 14.81 0.04 15.16
N GLU A 91 14.49 -1.15 15.66
CA GLU A 91 13.36 -1.97 15.18
C GLU A 91 12.02 -1.19 15.05
N PRO A 92 11.56 -0.39 16.03
CA PRO A 92 10.32 0.38 15.86
C PRO A 92 10.43 1.44 14.76
N GLU A 93 11.62 2.03 14.57
CA GLU A 93 11.86 3.00 13.49
C GLU A 93 11.88 2.32 12.11
N HIS A 94 12.25 1.04 12.03
CA HIS A 94 12.20 0.27 10.77
C HIS A 94 10.76 0.05 10.32
N VAL A 95 9.87 -0.25 11.27
CA VAL A 95 8.44 -0.36 11.01
C VAL A 95 7.85 0.99 10.62
N GLU A 96 8.25 2.08 11.29
CA GLU A 96 7.83 3.43 10.94
C GLU A 96 8.28 3.84 9.53
N LEU A 97 9.53 3.57 9.18
CA LEU A 97 10.09 3.83 7.86
C LEU A 97 9.33 3.05 6.77
N ALA A 98 9.05 1.76 7.00
CA ALA A 98 8.30 0.94 6.06
C ALA A 98 6.91 1.53 5.78
N ARG A 99 6.21 1.97 6.82
CA ARG A 99 4.90 2.62 6.70
C ARG A 99 4.97 3.95 5.94
N LEU A 100 5.97 4.80 6.22
CA LEU A 100 6.12 6.07 5.51
C LEU A 100 6.49 5.86 4.03
N MET A 101 7.31 4.85 3.73
CA MET A 101 7.65 4.47 2.36
C MET A 101 6.44 3.97 1.57
N GLU A 102 5.48 3.33 2.22
CA GLU A 102 4.22 2.90 1.60
C GLU A 102 3.35 4.11 1.23
N VAL A 103 3.13 5.03 2.17
CA VAL A 103 2.39 6.30 1.92
C VAL A 103 3.03 7.10 0.79
N TYR A 104 4.37 7.18 0.76
CA TYR A 104 5.10 7.87 -0.29
C TYR A 104 4.87 7.23 -1.67
N GLN A 105 4.95 5.91 -1.78
CA GLN A 105 4.74 5.18 -3.03
C GLN A 105 3.31 5.31 -3.55
N GLU A 106 2.32 5.21 -2.66
CA GLU A 106 0.92 5.41 -3.01
C GLU A 106 0.66 6.84 -3.52
N GLY A 107 1.22 7.85 -2.84
CA GLY A 107 1.12 9.24 -3.25
C GLY A 107 1.76 9.48 -4.63
N LEU A 108 2.91 8.87 -4.91
CA LEU A 108 3.56 8.96 -6.22
C LEU A 108 2.70 8.34 -7.34
N LEU A 109 2.08 7.18 -7.07
CA LEU A 109 1.22 6.52 -8.05
C LEU A 109 0.01 7.39 -8.39
N LEU A 110 -0.72 7.87 -7.38
CA LEU A 110 -1.88 8.74 -7.57
C LEU A 110 -1.52 10.05 -8.29
N LYS A 111 -0.35 10.62 -7.98
CA LYS A 111 0.18 11.80 -8.67
C LYS A 111 0.48 11.51 -10.14
N ALA A 112 1.11 10.38 -10.44
CA ALA A 112 1.40 9.98 -11.81
C ALA A 112 0.11 9.75 -12.62
N GLU A 113 -0.90 9.12 -12.02
CA GLU A 113 -2.22 8.95 -12.63
C GLU A 113 -2.92 10.30 -12.88
N GLY A 114 -2.90 11.20 -11.89
CA GLY A 114 -3.42 12.56 -12.02
C GLY A 114 -2.72 13.37 -13.12
N LEU A 115 -1.39 13.27 -13.22
CA LEU A 115 -0.61 13.91 -14.28
C LEU A 115 -0.95 13.33 -15.66
N ALA A 116 -1.00 12.00 -15.78
CA ALA A 116 -1.34 11.33 -17.03
C ALA A 116 -2.75 11.72 -17.51
N GLU A 117 -3.72 11.81 -16.61
CA GLU A 117 -5.07 12.30 -16.90
C GLU A 117 -5.07 13.78 -17.29
N ALA A 118 -4.37 14.63 -16.53
CA ALA A 118 -4.28 16.06 -16.82
C ALA A 118 -3.70 16.32 -18.22
N VAL A 119 -2.68 15.56 -18.63
CA VAL A 119 -2.12 15.63 -19.99
C VAL A 119 -3.11 15.12 -21.02
N ARG A 120 -3.79 13.99 -20.75
CA ARG A 120 -4.79 13.41 -21.67
C ARG A 120 -5.94 14.37 -21.95
N ARG A 121 -6.37 15.12 -20.92
CA ARG A 121 -7.43 16.14 -21.02
C ARG A 121 -6.94 17.50 -21.55
N GLY A 122 -5.63 17.68 -21.74
CA GLY A 122 -5.03 18.95 -22.17
C GLY A 122 -4.96 20.03 -21.08
N LEU A 123 -5.13 19.66 -19.80
CA LEU A 123 -5.05 20.55 -18.64
C LEU A 123 -3.60 20.89 -18.26
N ARG A 124 -2.64 20.02 -18.60
CA ARG A 124 -1.19 20.24 -18.42
C ARG A 124 -0.42 19.84 -19.66
N LEU A 125 0.70 20.52 -19.89
CA LEU A 125 1.66 20.10 -20.91
C LEU A 125 2.35 18.79 -20.47
N PRO A 126 2.72 17.91 -21.40
CA PRO A 126 3.54 16.74 -21.10
C PRO A 126 4.82 17.19 -20.41
N LEU A 127 5.25 16.43 -19.39
CA LEU A 127 6.57 16.65 -18.80
C LEU A 127 7.62 16.37 -19.88
N VAL A 128 8.34 17.41 -20.27
CA VAL A 128 9.46 17.28 -21.21
C VAL A 128 10.58 16.61 -20.44
N SER A 129 10.96 15.40 -20.86
CA SER A 129 12.09 14.64 -20.31
C SER A 129 13.41 15.25 -20.72
#